data_AF-A0A7G2DTB4-F1
#
_entry.id   AF-A0A7G2DTB4-F1
#
_cell.length_a   1.000
_cell.length_b   1.000
_cell.length_c   1.000
_cell.angle_alpha   90.00
_cell.angle_beta   90.00
_cell.angle_gamma   90.00
#
_symmetry.space_group_name_H-M   'P 1'
#
loop_
_entity.id
_entity.type
_entity.pdbx_description
1 polymer ?
#
loop_
_entity_poly.entity_id
_entity_poly.type
_entity_poly.pdbx_seq_one_letter_code
_entity_poly.pdbx_strand_id
1 'polypeptide(L)'
;MLKALTDVHLEKDETDSSGSASNEEGQSRSQSSSDANRSCSLVLAGLHACGDLSVTMLRTFMECEEVKALVSIGCCYNLLSEKSSEDSCSKCGYPMSAGLRSLGFSLGKNARDLACQSAERWSSLGEDAGLQNFELHSFRAAFQMVLSKHYPEVLATSPSIGRQGKAFRRQQQRKSLETPAAVDTTRKDTVDKKPMRQTSLNSDMCSSFEKFCLSAFSRLNLEHPRDLDLNATWNEADAFTELIGPYWSIRAALGPVLETLILLDRLMFLQEQGDSIKVVMLPIFDPTISPRNVAIIARRL
;
A
#
# COMPACT_ATOMS: atom_id res chain seq x y z
N MET A 1 15.49 14.54 8.55
CA MET A 1 16.19 14.98 9.79
C MET A 1 16.47 13.71 10.61
N LEU A 2 17.65 13.11 10.42
CA LEU A 2 18.08 11.84 11.06
C LEU A 2 18.78 12.15 12.39
N LYS A 3 18.01 12.34 13.46
CA LYS A 3 18.53 12.47 14.83
C LYS A 3 17.92 11.38 15.72
N ALA A 4 18.36 10.13 15.57
CA ALA A 4 18.04 9.06 16.52
C ALA A 4 18.95 7.81 16.45
N LEU A 5 20.14 7.89 15.84
CA LEU A 5 21.05 6.72 15.73
C LEU A 5 22.38 6.89 16.47
N THR A 6 22.47 7.78 17.46
CA THR A 6 23.75 8.07 18.13
C THR A 6 24.12 7.16 19.30
N ASP A 7 23.26 6.24 19.77
CA ASP A 7 23.59 5.39 20.93
C ASP A 7 23.69 3.90 20.57
N VAL A 8 24.57 3.59 19.61
CA VAL A 8 25.18 2.26 19.51
C VAL A 8 26.67 2.45 19.78
N HIS A 9 27.09 2.18 21.02
CA HIS A 9 28.51 2.09 21.38
C HIS A 9 29.16 0.94 20.58
N LEU A 10 30.06 1.31 19.67
CA LEU A 10 31.02 0.42 19.03
C LEU A 10 32.34 0.65 19.75
N GLU A 11 32.76 -0.30 20.59
CA GLU A 11 34.11 -0.30 21.13
C GLU A 11 35.10 -0.54 19.97
N LYS A 12 36.03 0.40 19.82
CA LYS A 12 37.20 0.31 18.93
C LYS A 12 38.35 -0.26 19.74
N ASP A 13 38.90 -1.38 19.32
CA ASP A 13 40.25 -1.78 19.73
C ASP A 13 41.28 -0.93 18.98
N GLU A 14 42.07 -0.20 19.76
CA GLU A 14 43.28 0.48 19.32
C GLU A 14 44.45 -0.50 19.34
N THR A 15 45.20 -0.56 18.24
CA THR A 15 46.64 -0.83 18.31
C THR A 15 47.34 0.10 17.33
N ASP A 16 48.07 1.05 17.91
CA ASP A 16 49.07 1.90 17.29
C ASP A 16 50.22 1.08 16.68
N SER A 17 50.74 1.53 15.53
CA SER A 17 52.17 1.86 15.43
C SER A 17 52.47 2.68 14.16
N SER A 18 53.33 3.67 14.39
CA SER A 18 53.83 4.74 13.53
C SER A 18 54.79 4.30 12.42
N GLY A 19 54.82 5.04 11.30
CA GLY A 19 55.95 5.00 10.35
C GLY A 19 55.73 5.87 9.09
N SER A 20 56.68 6.76 8.82
CA SER A 20 56.64 7.90 7.90
C SER A 20 57.06 7.65 6.44
N ALA A 21 56.50 8.48 5.53
CA ALA A 21 57.07 9.10 4.32
C ALA A 21 57.59 8.27 3.11
N SER A 22 56.89 8.47 1.98
CA SER A 22 57.33 8.62 0.56
C SER A 22 58.41 7.73 -0.07
N ASN A 23 58.05 7.01 -1.15
CA ASN A 23 58.66 7.16 -2.48
C ASN A 23 57.96 6.35 -3.58
N GLU A 24 58.15 6.81 -4.81
CA GLU A 24 57.53 6.40 -6.08
C GLU A 24 58.07 5.08 -6.69
N GLU A 25 57.29 4.59 -7.66
CA GLU A 25 57.64 3.74 -8.81
C GLU A 25 58.02 2.25 -8.64
N GLY A 26 57.23 1.41 -9.35
CA GLY A 26 57.83 0.45 -10.28
C GLY A 26 57.94 -1.02 -9.83
N GLN A 27 57.07 -1.83 -10.45
CA GLN A 27 57.26 -3.24 -10.83
C GLN A 27 56.91 -4.38 -9.87
N SER A 28 56.38 -5.41 -10.55
CA SER A 28 56.25 -6.81 -10.17
C SER A 28 55.06 -7.20 -9.29
N ARG A 29 53.94 -7.38 -10.00
CA ARG A 29 52.98 -8.48 -9.90
C ARG A 29 53.46 -9.67 -9.05
N SER A 30 53.35 -9.56 -7.73
CA SER A 30 53.27 -10.68 -6.81
C SER A 30 51.79 -10.91 -6.52
N GLN A 31 51.22 -11.90 -7.19
CA GLN A 31 49.93 -12.46 -6.79
C GLN A 31 50.12 -13.11 -5.42
N SER A 32 49.85 -12.37 -4.35
CA SER A 32 49.62 -12.96 -3.03
C SER A 32 48.23 -13.60 -3.06
N SER A 33 48.23 -14.89 -3.37
CA SER A 33 47.11 -15.80 -3.18
C SER A 33 46.82 -15.94 -1.68
N SER A 34 46.01 -15.04 -1.12
CA SER A 34 45.50 -15.16 0.25
C SER A 34 44.18 -14.40 0.43
N ASP A 35 43.14 -14.80 -0.31
CA ASP A 35 41.77 -14.34 -0.03
C ASP A 35 40.74 -15.46 -0.29
N ALA A 36 41.15 -16.71 -0.07
CA ALA A 36 40.22 -17.81 0.03
C ALA A 36 39.77 -17.91 1.50
N ASN A 37 38.51 -17.54 1.76
CA ASN A 37 37.76 -17.78 2.98
C ASN A 37 37.63 -16.63 4.00
N ARG A 38 37.54 -15.37 3.55
CA ARG A 38 36.93 -14.32 4.38
C ARG A 38 35.41 -14.47 4.30
N SER A 39 34.78 -15.00 5.35
CA SER A 39 33.33 -15.16 5.42
C SER A 39 32.64 -13.81 5.18
N CYS A 40 31.97 -13.67 4.03
CA CYS A 40 31.26 -12.44 3.69
C CYS A 40 30.07 -12.28 4.63
N SER A 41 30.03 -11.18 5.39
CA SER A 41 28.87 -10.85 6.22
C SER A 41 27.96 -9.92 5.42
N LEU A 42 26.71 -10.35 5.26
CA LEU A 42 25.71 -9.64 4.47
C LEU A 42 24.62 -9.05 5.37
N VAL A 43 24.08 -7.93 4.93
CA VAL A 43 22.85 -7.34 5.46
C VAL A 43 21.82 -7.33 4.36
N LEU A 44 20.65 -7.92 4.62
CA LEU A 44 19.54 -7.91 3.69
C LEU A 44 18.61 -6.74 4.04
N ALA A 45 18.41 -5.80 3.11
CA ALA A 45 17.58 -4.63 3.33
C ALA A 45 16.53 -4.47 2.23
N GLY A 46 15.28 -4.30 2.63
CA GLY A 46 14.15 -4.09 1.74
C GLY A 46 13.27 -2.98 2.28
N LEU A 47 13.31 -1.81 1.63
CA LEU A 47 12.56 -0.63 2.06
C LEU A 47 11.11 -0.62 1.56
N HIS A 48 10.84 -1.42 0.53
CA HIS A 48 9.53 -1.67 -0.04
C HIS A 48 9.46 -3.12 -0.52
N ALA A 49 9.61 -4.05 0.42
CA ALA A 49 9.51 -5.48 0.11
C ALA A 49 8.02 -5.85 -0.08
N CYS A 50 7.57 -5.87 -1.33
CA CYS A 50 6.15 -6.02 -1.66
C CYS A 50 5.73 -7.48 -1.82
N GLY A 51 4.57 -7.84 -1.27
CA GLY A 51 4.03 -9.20 -1.32
C GLY A 51 5.02 -10.23 -0.78
N ASP A 52 5.14 -11.35 -1.47
CA ASP A 52 6.00 -12.46 -1.04
C ASP A 52 7.50 -12.15 -1.08
N LEU A 53 7.93 -11.01 -1.64
CA LEU A 53 9.32 -10.59 -1.54
C LEU A 53 9.76 -10.42 -0.08
N SER A 54 8.91 -9.80 0.77
CA SER A 54 9.24 -9.65 2.19
C SER A 54 9.36 -11.00 2.90
N VAL A 55 8.57 -11.98 2.46
CA VAL A 55 8.54 -13.35 2.99
C VAL A 55 9.80 -14.09 2.59
N THR A 56 10.19 -14.01 1.31
CA THR A 56 11.44 -14.57 0.81
C THR A 56 12.62 -13.99 1.56
N MET A 57 12.66 -12.67 1.76
CA MET A 57 13.74 -12.03 2.54
C MET A 57 13.86 -12.58 3.96
N LEU A 58 12.74 -12.73 4.67
CA LEU A 58 12.72 -13.31 6.02
C LEU A 58 13.22 -14.75 6.02
N ARG A 59 12.78 -15.57 5.05
CA ARG A 59 13.23 -16.97 4.91
C ARG A 59 14.72 -17.06 4.57
N THR A 60 15.20 -16.25 3.63
CA THR A 60 16.63 -16.17 3.29
C THR A 60 17.47 -15.76 4.49
N PHE A 61 17.01 -14.81 5.30
CA PHE A 61 17.70 -14.47 6.54
C PHE A 61 17.80 -15.67 7.50
N MET A 62 16.81 -16.56 7.55
CA MET A 62 16.86 -17.79 8.36
C MET A 62 17.74 -18.88 7.75
N GLU A 63 17.64 -19.07 6.43
CA GLU A 63 18.28 -20.16 5.69
C GLU A 63 19.77 -19.88 5.38
N CYS A 64 20.20 -18.62 5.31
CA CYS A 64 21.59 -18.22 5.01
C CYS A 64 22.29 -17.64 6.25
N GLU A 65 23.35 -18.30 6.72
CA GLU A 65 24.13 -17.88 7.90
C GLU A 65 25.04 -16.68 7.62
N GLU A 66 25.37 -16.42 6.36
CA GLU A 66 26.15 -15.28 5.90
C GLU A 66 25.37 -13.97 6.09
N VAL A 67 24.04 -14.03 6.09
CA VAL A 67 23.19 -12.87 6.36
C VAL A 67 23.11 -12.66 7.87
N LYS A 68 23.88 -11.69 8.36
CA LYS A 68 24.00 -11.39 9.80
C LYS A 68 22.91 -10.45 10.30
N ALA A 69 22.31 -9.66 9.42
CA ALA A 69 21.19 -8.79 9.77
C ALA A 69 20.17 -8.64 8.63
N LEU A 70 18.94 -8.30 9.01
CA LEU A 70 17.81 -8.05 8.13
C LEU A 70 17.13 -6.73 8.52
N VAL A 71 16.77 -5.92 7.52
CA VAL A 71 15.86 -4.77 7.66
C VAL A 71 14.76 -4.92 6.62
N SER A 72 13.54 -5.22 7.06
CA SER A 72 12.40 -5.48 6.18
C SER A 72 11.25 -4.51 6.47
N ILE A 73 10.88 -3.72 5.47
CA ILE A 73 9.71 -2.84 5.47
C ILE A 73 8.74 -3.32 4.38
N GLY A 74 7.56 -3.78 4.80
CA GLY A 74 6.50 -4.25 3.92
C GLY A 74 5.77 -3.10 3.20
N CYS A 75 5.11 -3.38 2.06
CA CYS A 75 4.38 -2.35 1.31
C CYS A 75 3.02 -2.77 0.74
N CYS A 76 2.99 -3.88 0.01
CA CYS A 76 1.84 -4.35 -0.75
C CYS A 76 1.36 -5.71 -0.24
N TYR A 77 0.72 -5.71 0.93
CA TYR A 77 0.22 -6.92 1.58
C TYR A 77 -0.88 -7.63 0.78
N ASN A 78 -1.59 -6.91 -0.07
CA ASN A 78 -2.52 -7.46 -1.04
C ASN A 78 -1.89 -8.45 -2.02
N LEU A 79 -0.57 -8.39 -2.21
CA LEU A 79 0.19 -9.30 -3.09
C LEU A 79 0.80 -10.48 -2.33
N LEU A 80 0.54 -10.61 -1.02
CA LEU A 80 0.96 -11.81 -0.29
C LEU A 80 0.20 -13.03 -0.82
N SER A 81 0.85 -14.18 -0.91
CA SER A 81 0.13 -15.44 -1.06
C SER A 81 -0.45 -15.88 0.29
N GLU A 82 -1.59 -16.52 0.28
CA GLU A 82 -2.30 -17.02 1.45
C GLU A 82 -2.99 -18.31 1.05
N LYS A 83 -2.86 -19.38 1.84
CA LYS A 83 -3.48 -20.65 1.49
C LYS A 83 -5.00 -20.52 1.60
N SER A 84 -5.70 -20.73 0.49
CA SER A 84 -7.06 -21.25 0.52
C SER A 84 -7.01 -22.73 0.89
N SER A 85 -8.05 -23.21 1.55
CA SER A 85 -8.16 -24.46 2.32
C SER A 85 -7.73 -25.79 1.65
N GLU A 86 -7.21 -25.82 0.42
CA GLU A 86 -7.05 -27.05 -0.37
C GLU A 86 -5.63 -27.34 -0.92
N ASP A 87 -4.64 -26.42 -0.83
CA ASP A 87 -3.29 -26.66 -1.39
C ASP A 87 -2.21 -27.01 -0.34
N SER A 88 -1.81 -28.28 -0.35
CA SER A 88 -0.96 -28.90 0.67
C SER A 88 0.55 -28.60 0.56
N CYS A 89 1.07 -27.97 -0.51
CA CYS A 89 2.53 -28.00 -0.75
C CYS A 89 3.28 -26.66 -0.93
N SER A 90 2.63 -25.52 -1.20
CA SER A 90 3.39 -24.27 -1.43
C SER A 90 3.63 -23.48 -0.13
N LYS A 91 4.89 -23.08 0.12
CA LYS A 91 5.31 -22.12 1.17
C LYS A 91 4.51 -20.81 0.98
N CYS A 92 3.45 -20.60 1.76
CA CYS A 92 2.60 -19.42 1.64
C CYS A 92 3.24 -18.15 2.21
N GLY A 93 2.74 -17.01 1.75
CA GLY A 93 3.14 -15.68 2.17
C GLY A 93 2.59 -15.29 3.53
N TYR A 94 1.38 -15.70 3.88
CA TYR A 94 0.76 -15.51 5.19
C TYR A 94 -0.10 -16.73 5.59
N PRO A 95 -0.14 -17.13 6.88
CA PRO A 95 0.79 -16.73 7.94
C PRO A 95 2.15 -17.42 7.82
N MET A 96 3.20 -16.83 8.40
CA MET A 96 4.55 -17.42 8.48
C MET A 96 4.84 -18.05 9.84
N SER A 97 4.40 -17.44 10.93
CA SER A 97 4.62 -17.96 12.28
C SER A 97 3.98 -19.33 12.46
N ALA A 98 4.62 -20.22 13.22
CA ALA A 98 4.03 -21.48 13.63
C ALA A 98 2.78 -21.24 14.50
N GLY A 99 2.80 -20.20 15.34
CA GLY A 99 1.67 -19.81 16.19
C GLY A 99 0.38 -19.50 15.42
N LEU A 100 0.42 -18.62 14.41
CA LEU A 100 -0.79 -18.34 13.62
C LEU A 100 -1.18 -19.49 12.69
N ARG A 101 -0.21 -20.27 12.22
CA ARG A 101 -0.46 -21.48 11.43
C ARG A 101 -1.22 -22.54 12.25
N SER A 102 -0.88 -22.76 13.51
CA SER A 102 -1.56 -23.75 14.36
C SER A 102 -3.00 -23.36 14.70
N LEU A 103 -3.30 -22.06 14.74
CA LEU A 103 -4.65 -21.53 14.91
C LEU A 103 -5.50 -21.59 13.62
N GLY A 104 -4.91 -21.95 12.49
CA GLY A 104 -5.60 -21.94 11.19
C GLY A 104 -6.07 -20.53 10.77
N PHE A 105 -5.38 -19.49 11.24
CA PHE A 105 -5.80 -18.11 11.00
C PHE A 105 -5.55 -17.68 9.55
N SER A 106 -6.54 -17.06 8.92
CA SER A 106 -6.44 -16.42 7.60
C SER A 106 -7.04 -15.02 7.63
N LEU A 107 -6.41 -14.10 6.91
CA LEU A 107 -6.87 -12.72 6.71
C LEU A 107 -7.86 -12.61 5.54
N GLY A 108 -7.59 -13.32 4.46
CA GLY A 108 -8.32 -13.19 3.20
C GLY A 108 -7.94 -11.93 2.42
N LYS A 109 -8.33 -11.91 1.14
CA LYS A 109 -7.95 -10.85 0.19
C LYS A 109 -8.34 -9.44 0.65
N ASN A 110 -9.56 -9.27 1.17
CA ASN A 110 -10.07 -7.95 1.55
C ASN A 110 -9.31 -7.34 2.73
N ALA A 111 -8.96 -8.15 3.73
CA ALA A 111 -8.17 -7.68 4.86
C ALA A 111 -6.74 -7.32 4.43
N ARG A 112 -6.14 -8.12 3.54
CA ARG A 112 -4.81 -7.81 2.96
C ARG A 112 -4.83 -6.56 2.06
N ASP A 113 -5.93 -6.32 1.36
CA ASP A 113 -6.18 -5.06 0.63
C ASP A 113 -6.34 -3.86 1.59
N LEU A 114 -7.03 -4.03 2.72
CA LEU A 114 -7.19 -2.98 3.74
C LEU A 114 -5.89 -2.69 4.48
N ALA A 115 -5.04 -3.68 4.74
CA ALA A 115 -3.71 -3.48 5.33
C ALA A 115 -2.82 -2.55 4.46
N CYS A 116 -3.15 -2.38 3.18
CA CYS A 116 -2.51 -1.40 2.30
C CYS A 116 -3.14 0.00 2.38
N GLN A 117 -4.15 0.24 3.19
CA GLN A 117 -4.70 1.58 3.40
C GLN A 117 -3.88 2.35 4.42
N SER A 118 -3.85 3.67 4.29
CA SER A 118 -3.24 4.55 5.30
C SER A 118 -4.18 5.71 5.55
N ALA A 119 -4.54 5.89 6.81
CA ALA A 119 -5.35 7.00 7.27
C ALA A 119 -4.56 8.32 7.20
N GLU A 120 -3.25 8.28 7.40
CA GLU A 120 -2.37 9.46 7.46
C GLU A 120 -2.33 10.21 6.12
N ARG A 121 -2.53 9.51 5.00
CA ARG A 121 -2.69 10.14 3.68
C ARG A 121 -3.89 11.08 3.58
N TRP A 122 -4.86 10.98 4.48
CA TRP A 122 -6.05 11.83 4.50
C TRP A 122 -5.88 13.05 5.36
N SER A 123 -5.03 12.99 6.39
CA SER A 123 -4.71 14.16 7.22
C SER A 123 -4.15 15.32 6.39
N SER A 124 -3.51 15.01 5.25
CA SER A 124 -2.95 15.99 4.31
C SER A 124 -3.85 16.29 3.11
N LEU A 125 -5.03 15.68 3.02
CA LEU A 125 -5.95 15.86 1.90
C LEU A 125 -6.96 16.97 2.22
N GLY A 126 -7.06 17.97 1.35
CA GLY A 126 -8.09 19.01 1.48
C GLY A 126 -9.50 18.46 1.29
N GLU A 127 -10.49 19.16 1.86
CA GLU A 127 -11.91 18.76 1.88
C GLU A 127 -12.44 18.39 0.47
N ASP A 128 -12.23 19.26 -0.52
CA ASP A 128 -12.66 19.03 -1.90
C ASP A 128 -12.10 17.74 -2.51
N ALA A 129 -10.82 17.45 -2.23
CA ALA A 129 -10.16 16.26 -2.75
C ALA A 129 -10.61 14.97 -2.03
N GLY A 130 -11.07 15.11 -0.78
CA GLY A 130 -11.75 14.05 -0.02
C GLY A 130 -13.12 13.74 -0.60
N LEU A 131 -13.96 14.76 -0.82
CA LEU A 131 -15.29 14.60 -1.42
C LEU A 131 -15.24 13.95 -2.80
N GLN A 132 -14.29 14.36 -3.65
CA GLN A 132 -14.07 13.72 -4.96
C GLN A 132 -13.61 12.26 -4.86
N ASN A 133 -12.93 11.85 -3.78
CA ASN A 133 -12.63 10.43 -3.57
C ASN A 133 -13.90 9.65 -3.23
N PHE A 134 -14.77 10.21 -2.40
CA PHE A 134 -16.04 9.58 -2.05
C PHE A 134 -16.95 9.43 -3.26
N GLU A 135 -17.05 10.46 -4.11
CA GLU A 135 -17.77 10.39 -5.40
C GLU A 135 -17.31 9.20 -6.26
N LEU A 136 -15.99 9.06 -6.46
CA LEU A 136 -15.45 7.94 -7.20
C LEU A 136 -15.75 6.58 -6.53
N HIS A 137 -15.74 6.53 -5.20
CA HIS A 137 -16.10 5.33 -4.46
C HIS A 137 -17.60 5.00 -4.59
N SER A 138 -18.47 6.00 -4.68
CA SER A 138 -19.89 5.85 -5.03
C SER A 138 -20.04 5.24 -6.42
N PHE A 139 -19.33 5.75 -7.43
CA PHE A 139 -19.35 5.16 -8.78
C PHE A 139 -18.86 3.71 -8.80
N ARG A 140 -17.83 3.40 -8.02
CA ARG A 140 -17.34 2.02 -7.88
C ARG A 140 -18.39 1.11 -7.26
N ALA A 141 -19.08 1.57 -6.21
CA ALA A 141 -20.13 0.81 -5.54
C ALA A 141 -21.34 0.59 -6.47
N ALA A 142 -21.83 1.66 -7.12
CA ALA A 142 -22.90 1.58 -8.09
C ALA A 142 -22.56 0.65 -9.27
N PHE A 143 -21.32 0.66 -9.75
CA PHE A 143 -20.89 -0.26 -10.80
C PHE A 143 -20.84 -1.73 -10.34
N GLN A 144 -20.65 -2.01 -9.04
CA GLN A 144 -20.81 -3.38 -8.53
C GLN A 144 -22.26 -3.86 -8.64
N MET A 145 -23.25 -2.97 -8.54
CA MET A 145 -24.66 -3.32 -8.78
C MET A 145 -24.90 -3.71 -10.24
N VAL A 146 -24.28 -3.00 -11.18
CA VAL A 146 -24.28 -3.35 -12.62
C VAL A 146 -23.67 -4.74 -12.83
N LEU A 147 -22.50 -5.00 -12.26
CA LEU A 147 -21.86 -6.32 -12.35
C LEU A 147 -22.71 -7.41 -11.70
N SER A 148 -23.32 -7.15 -10.55
CA SER A 148 -24.19 -8.13 -9.87
C SER A 148 -25.40 -8.51 -10.72
N LYS A 149 -25.95 -7.56 -11.48
CA LYS A 149 -27.13 -7.78 -12.32
C LYS A 149 -26.80 -8.50 -13.63
N HIS A 150 -25.69 -8.12 -14.28
CA HIS A 150 -25.40 -8.55 -15.65
C HIS A 150 -24.21 -9.52 -15.79
N TYR A 151 -23.32 -9.57 -14.79
CA TYR A 151 -22.07 -10.35 -14.81
C TYR A 151 -21.75 -10.98 -13.44
N PRO A 152 -22.65 -11.79 -12.86
CA PRO A 152 -22.46 -12.37 -11.52
C PRO A 152 -21.20 -13.25 -11.42
N GLU A 153 -20.83 -13.93 -12.50
CA GLU A 153 -19.60 -14.73 -12.60
C GLU A 153 -18.34 -13.85 -12.54
N VAL A 154 -18.37 -12.68 -13.17
CA VAL A 154 -17.26 -11.72 -13.08
C VAL A 154 -17.20 -11.14 -11.67
N LEU A 155 -18.34 -10.76 -11.09
CA LEU A 155 -18.40 -10.25 -9.72
C LEU A 155 -17.82 -11.25 -8.70
N ALA A 156 -18.10 -12.54 -8.87
CA ALA A 156 -17.56 -13.60 -8.00
C ALA A 156 -16.03 -13.61 -7.93
N THR A 157 -15.36 -13.18 -9.00
CA THR A 157 -13.88 -13.07 -9.05
C THR A 157 -13.33 -11.77 -8.43
N SER A 158 -14.19 -10.85 -7.97
CA SER A 158 -13.81 -9.55 -7.39
C SER A 158 -12.82 -8.76 -8.26
N PRO A 159 -13.22 -8.38 -9.48
CA PRO A 159 -12.31 -7.88 -10.51
C PRO A 159 -11.73 -6.51 -10.13
N SER A 160 -10.49 -6.26 -10.56
CA SER A 160 -9.83 -4.97 -10.33
C SER A 160 -9.96 -4.05 -11.55
N ILE A 161 -10.72 -2.97 -11.41
CA ILE A 161 -10.85 -1.90 -12.42
C ILE A 161 -9.61 -0.96 -12.42
N GLY A 162 -8.68 -1.16 -11.47
CA GLY A 162 -7.48 -0.33 -11.31
C GLY A 162 -7.77 1.11 -10.84
N ARG A 163 -6.73 1.95 -10.86
CA ARG A 163 -6.79 3.36 -10.40
C ARG A 163 -7.39 4.25 -11.48
N GLN A 164 -8.70 4.47 -11.44
CA GLN A 164 -9.40 5.44 -12.32
C GLN A 164 -9.30 6.88 -11.80
N GLY A 165 -9.16 7.07 -10.48
CA GLY A 165 -9.33 8.38 -9.84
C GLY A 165 -8.38 9.47 -10.31
N LYS A 166 -7.09 9.17 -10.53
CA LYS A 166 -6.14 10.21 -11.00
C LYS A 166 -6.39 10.64 -12.45
N ALA A 167 -6.77 9.71 -13.32
CA ALA A 167 -7.08 10.01 -14.71
C ALA A 167 -8.42 10.75 -14.83
N PHE A 168 -9.43 10.28 -14.09
CA PHE A 168 -10.75 10.90 -14.02
C PHE A 168 -10.69 12.33 -13.46
N ARG A 169 -9.96 12.56 -12.36
CA ARG A 169 -9.71 13.90 -11.80
C ARG A 169 -9.05 14.85 -12.80
N ARG A 170 -8.03 14.38 -13.53
CA ARG A 170 -7.37 15.17 -14.58
C ARG A 170 -8.36 15.56 -15.68
N GLN A 171 -9.33 14.71 -16.00
CA GLN A 171 -10.34 14.97 -17.02
C GLN A 171 -11.41 15.96 -16.53
N GLN A 172 -11.88 15.86 -15.28
CA GLN A 172 -12.79 16.84 -14.68
C GLN A 172 -12.14 18.22 -14.52
N GLN A 173 -10.89 18.28 -14.04
CA GLN A 173 -10.16 19.55 -13.86
C GLN A 173 -9.90 20.28 -15.19
N ARG A 174 -9.67 19.54 -16.28
CA ARG A 174 -9.55 20.13 -17.62
C ARG A 174 -10.86 20.78 -18.07
N LYS A 175 -12.01 20.13 -17.83
CA LYS A 175 -13.32 20.70 -18.18
C LYS A 175 -13.66 21.98 -17.43
N SER A 176 -13.30 22.06 -16.14
CA SER A 176 -13.48 23.30 -15.36
C SER A 176 -12.57 24.45 -15.81
N LEU A 177 -11.42 24.14 -16.42
CA LEU A 177 -10.51 25.13 -17.01
C LEU A 177 -10.92 25.55 -18.43
N GLU A 178 -11.63 24.68 -19.16
CA GLU A 178 -12.15 24.92 -20.51
C GLU A 178 -13.51 25.63 -20.53
N THR A 179 -14.15 25.85 -19.37
CA THR A 179 -15.37 26.64 -19.29
C THR A 179 -14.99 28.13 -19.40
N PRO A 180 -15.48 28.90 -20.41
CA PRO A 180 -15.10 30.30 -20.55
C PRO A 180 -15.52 31.08 -19.31
N ALA A 181 -14.58 31.80 -18.70
CA ALA A 181 -14.89 32.79 -17.68
C ALA A 181 -15.83 33.84 -18.29
N ALA A 182 -17.13 33.70 -18.04
CA ALA A 182 -18.06 34.80 -18.23
C ALA A 182 -17.67 35.88 -17.22
N VAL A 183 -17.03 36.94 -17.72
CA VAL A 183 -16.76 38.17 -16.99
C VAL A 183 -18.11 38.80 -16.68
N ASP A 184 -18.63 38.54 -15.49
CA ASP A 184 -19.76 39.29 -14.97
C ASP A 184 -19.24 40.46 -14.12
N THR A 185 -19.04 41.60 -14.78
CA THR A 185 -18.87 42.88 -14.12
C THR A 185 -20.22 43.39 -13.65
N THR A 186 -20.66 42.98 -12.46
CA THR A 186 -21.49 43.84 -11.60
C THR A 186 -21.25 43.54 -10.12
N ARG A 187 -20.63 44.51 -9.43
CA ARG A 187 -20.61 44.58 -7.98
C ARG A 187 -22.03 44.83 -7.48
N LYS A 188 -22.54 43.95 -6.61
CA LYS A 188 -23.51 44.38 -5.58
C LYS A 188 -23.41 43.49 -4.35
N ASP A 189 -23.00 44.11 -3.26
CA ASP A 189 -23.08 43.58 -1.91
C ASP A 189 -24.52 43.22 -1.56
N THR A 190 -24.76 42.02 -1.04
CA THR A 190 -25.77 41.75 -0.02
C THR A 190 -25.60 40.35 0.56
N VAL A 191 -25.64 40.31 1.89
CA VAL A 191 -25.60 39.14 2.74
C VAL A 191 -26.95 38.39 2.68
N ASP A 192 -26.85 37.07 2.83
CA ASP A 192 -27.89 36.08 3.15
C ASP A 192 -28.76 35.43 2.05
N LYS A 193 -28.86 34.10 2.21
CA LYS A 193 -29.69 33.07 1.54
C LYS A 193 -29.19 32.51 0.20
N LYS A 194 -28.38 31.45 0.30
CA LYS A 194 -28.16 30.45 -0.76
C LYS A 194 -29.52 29.82 -1.15
N PRO A 195 -29.96 29.89 -2.43
CA PRO A 195 -31.07 29.08 -2.88
C PRO A 195 -30.59 27.66 -3.23
N MET A 196 -31.46 26.70 -2.95
CA MET A 196 -31.33 25.27 -3.16
C MET A 196 -30.99 24.93 -4.62
N ARG A 197 -29.83 24.30 -4.83
CA ARG A 197 -29.23 24.01 -6.15
C ARG A 197 -29.22 22.49 -6.41
N GLN A 198 -30.34 21.81 -6.17
CA GLN A 198 -30.38 20.35 -6.07
C GLN A 198 -30.57 19.63 -7.42
N THR A 199 -31.21 20.29 -8.39
CA THR A 199 -31.60 19.65 -9.67
C THR A 199 -30.48 19.57 -10.71
N SER A 200 -29.49 20.49 -10.69
CA SER A 200 -28.41 20.52 -11.69
C SER A 200 -27.22 19.62 -11.33
N LEU A 201 -27.06 19.27 -10.05
CA LEU A 201 -25.97 18.41 -9.56
C LEU A 201 -26.22 16.94 -9.94
N ASN A 202 -27.45 16.46 -9.82
CA ASN A 202 -27.80 15.06 -10.14
C ASN A 202 -27.61 14.71 -11.62
N SER A 203 -27.93 15.62 -12.54
CA SER A 203 -27.71 15.37 -13.97
C SER A 203 -26.22 15.26 -14.33
N ASP A 204 -25.37 16.06 -13.69
CA ASP A 204 -23.92 16.03 -13.93
C ASP A 204 -23.27 14.78 -13.33
N MET A 205 -23.76 14.35 -12.16
CA MET A 205 -23.30 13.15 -11.47
C MET A 205 -23.65 11.88 -12.25
N CYS A 206 -24.88 11.76 -12.76
CA CYS A 206 -25.29 10.64 -13.61
C CYS A 206 -24.44 10.55 -14.88
N SER A 207 -24.16 11.69 -15.54
CA SER A 207 -23.28 11.72 -16.72
C SER A 207 -21.83 11.34 -16.39
N SER A 208 -21.38 11.62 -15.17
CA SER A 208 -20.04 11.25 -14.68
C SER A 208 -19.96 9.76 -14.36
N PHE A 209 -21.01 9.19 -13.76
CA PHE A 209 -21.17 7.76 -13.54
C PHE A 209 -21.16 6.98 -14.86
N GLU A 210 -21.91 7.43 -15.87
CA GLU A 210 -21.91 6.79 -17.20
C GLU A 210 -20.50 6.68 -17.79
N LYS A 211 -19.74 7.77 -17.79
CA LYS A 211 -18.34 7.78 -18.26
C LYS A 211 -17.47 6.82 -17.46
N PHE A 212 -17.68 6.76 -16.14
CA PHE A 212 -16.98 5.82 -15.28
C PHE A 212 -17.29 4.36 -15.69
N CYS A 213 -18.56 4.01 -15.90
CA CYS A 213 -18.98 2.67 -16.32
C CYS A 213 -18.40 2.29 -17.68
N LEU A 214 -18.46 3.17 -18.68
CA LEU A 214 -17.89 2.91 -20.01
C LEU A 214 -16.39 2.59 -19.93
N SER A 215 -15.64 3.35 -19.12
CA SER A 215 -14.23 3.05 -18.88
C SER A 215 -14.01 1.74 -18.12
N ALA A 216 -14.90 1.42 -17.17
CA ALA A 216 -14.82 0.19 -16.38
C ALA A 216 -15.09 -1.06 -17.25
N PHE A 217 -16.12 -1.04 -18.09
CA PHE A 217 -16.41 -2.11 -19.05
C PHE A 217 -15.21 -2.39 -19.95
N SER A 218 -14.63 -1.34 -20.54
CA SER A 218 -13.43 -1.47 -21.40
C SER A 218 -12.25 -2.12 -20.66
N ARG A 219 -12.00 -1.75 -19.40
CA ARG A 219 -10.90 -2.33 -18.61
C ARG A 219 -11.12 -3.78 -18.19
N LEU A 220 -12.38 -4.17 -18.03
CA LEU A 220 -12.76 -5.54 -17.71
C LEU A 220 -12.95 -6.40 -18.97
N ASN A 221 -12.79 -5.83 -20.17
CA ASN A 221 -13.09 -6.46 -21.45
C ASN A 221 -14.51 -7.04 -21.50
N LEU A 222 -15.47 -6.27 -20.97
CA LEU A 222 -16.89 -6.63 -20.95
C LEU A 222 -17.64 -5.86 -22.02
N GLU A 223 -18.57 -6.54 -22.68
CA GLU A 223 -19.53 -5.90 -23.59
C GLU A 223 -20.58 -5.09 -22.81
N HIS A 224 -21.36 -4.26 -23.50
CA HIS A 224 -22.46 -3.54 -22.88
C HIS A 224 -23.75 -4.38 -22.93
N PRO A 225 -24.43 -4.64 -21.80
CA PRO A 225 -25.74 -5.30 -21.81
C PRO A 225 -26.77 -4.52 -22.63
N ARG A 226 -27.69 -5.23 -23.31
CA ARG A 226 -28.73 -4.60 -24.14
C ARG A 226 -29.77 -3.85 -23.31
N ASP A 227 -30.02 -4.33 -22.09
CA ASP A 227 -30.94 -3.78 -21.10
C ASP A 227 -30.22 -2.91 -20.04
N LEU A 228 -29.02 -2.41 -20.37
CA LEU A 228 -28.23 -1.58 -19.48
C LEU A 228 -28.92 -0.23 -19.24
N ASP A 229 -29.37 -0.01 -18.01
CA ASP A 229 -29.91 1.27 -17.55
C ASP A 229 -29.04 1.84 -16.42
N LEU A 230 -28.07 2.68 -16.81
CA LEU A 230 -27.15 3.33 -15.88
C LEU A 230 -27.84 4.43 -15.07
N ASN A 231 -28.88 5.06 -15.60
CA ASN A 231 -29.60 6.13 -14.92
C ASN A 231 -30.44 5.55 -13.77
N ALA A 232 -31.19 4.48 -14.04
CA ALA A 232 -31.92 3.74 -13.00
C ALA A 232 -30.96 3.21 -11.92
N THR A 233 -29.82 2.63 -12.33
CA THR A 233 -28.81 2.14 -11.39
C THR A 233 -28.24 3.27 -10.52
N TRP A 234 -27.96 4.44 -11.11
CA TRP A 234 -27.47 5.58 -10.35
C TRP A 234 -28.53 6.11 -9.37
N ASN A 235 -29.78 6.24 -9.78
CA ASN A 235 -30.86 6.70 -8.91
C ASN A 235 -31.07 5.77 -7.70
N GLU A 236 -30.91 4.46 -7.88
CA GLU A 236 -30.93 3.50 -6.78
C GLU A 236 -29.72 3.68 -5.85
N ALA A 237 -28.52 3.84 -6.42
CA ALA A 237 -27.28 3.99 -5.66
C ALA A 237 -27.15 5.35 -4.94
N ASP A 238 -27.76 6.41 -5.46
CA ASP A 238 -27.67 7.79 -4.96
C ASP A 238 -28.10 7.88 -3.49
N ALA A 239 -29.12 7.11 -3.11
CA ALA A 239 -29.62 7.00 -1.74
C ALA A 239 -28.58 6.52 -0.72
N PHE A 240 -27.51 5.87 -1.18
CA PHE A 240 -26.45 5.31 -0.33
C PHE A 240 -25.12 6.07 -0.42
N THR A 241 -25.03 7.13 -1.22
CA THR A 241 -23.79 7.87 -1.45
C THR A 241 -23.24 8.50 -0.15
N GLU A 242 -24.12 8.98 0.72
CA GLU A 242 -23.78 9.53 2.04
C GLU A 242 -23.12 8.49 2.97
N LEU A 243 -23.34 7.19 2.74
CA LEU A 243 -22.73 6.11 3.54
C LEU A 243 -21.28 5.83 3.13
N ILE A 244 -20.84 6.29 1.95
CA ILE A 244 -19.50 6.02 1.43
C ILE A 244 -18.42 6.65 2.31
N GLY A 245 -18.63 7.90 2.76
CA GLY A 245 -17.70 8.60 3.66
C GLY A 245 -17.46 7.84 4.97
N PRO A 246 -18.51 7.55 5.76
CA PRO A 246 -18.41 6.75 6.98
C PRO A 246 -17.80 5.36 6.75
N TYR A 247 -18.26 4.63 5.72
CA TYR A 247 -17.71 3.30 5.40
C TYR A 247 -16.22 3.36 5.07
N TRP A 248 -15.80 4.37 4.30
CA TRP A 248 -14.41 4.56 3.96
C TRP A 248 -13.55 4.93 5.18
N SER A 249 -14.06 5.78 6.06
CA SER A 249 -13.39 6.12 7.33
C SER A 249 -13.16 4.90 8.22
N ILE A 250 -14.14 3.98 8.32
CA ILE A 250 -13.97 2.71 9.03
C ILE A 250 -12.85 1.89 8.39
N ARG A 251 -12.83 1.78 7.05
CA ARG A 251 -11.75 1.06 6.34
C ARG A 251 -10.38 1.67 6.60
N ALA A 252 -10.29 2.99 6.68
CA ALA A 252 -9.05 3.70 6.98
C ALA A 252 -8.57 3.41 8.41
N ALA A 253 -9.48 3.39 9.38
CA ALA A 253 -9.18 3.07 10.77
C ALA A 253 -8.75 1.61 10.96
N LEU A 254 -9.33 0.68 10.22
CA LEU A 254 -8.98 -0.75 10.28
C LEU A 254 -7.66 -1.10 9.57
N GLY A 255 -7.22 -0.29 8.61
CA GLY A 255 -6.00 -0.55 7.83
C GLY A 255 -4.76 -0.80 8.70
N PRO A 256 -4.39 0.12 9.61
CA PRO A 256 -3.23 -0.04 10.50
C PRO A 256 -3.33 -1.27 11.42
N VAL A 257 -4.55 -1.63 11.85
CA VAL A 257 -4.77 -2.83 12.68
C VAL A 257 -4.42 -4.09 11.89
N LEU A 258 -4.88 -4.18 10.64
CA LEU A 258 -4.62 -5.32 9.77
C LEU A 258 -3.16 -5.39 9.32
N GLU A 259 -2.51 -4.24 9.07
CA GLU A 259 -1.06 -4.18 8.85
C GLU A 259 -0.29 -4.70 10.07
N THR A 260 -0.68 -4.28 11.28
CA THR A 260 -0.04 -4.72 12.52
C THR A 260 -0.13 -6.24 12.70
N LEU A 261 -1.27 -6.87 12.39
CA LEU A 261 -1.40 -8.33 12.44
C LEU A 261 -0.39 -9.04 11.53
N ILE A 262 -0.17 -8.51 10.32
CA ILE A 262 0.82 -9.06 9.38
C ILE A 262 2.24 -8.87 9.91
N LEU A 263 2.55 -7.69 10.46
CA LEU A 263 3.87 -7.41 11.03
C LEU A 263 4.17 -8.27 12.25
N LEU A 264 3.18 -8.49 13.12
CA LEU A 264 3.28 -9.38 14.27
C LEU A 264 3.51 -10.84 13.85
N ASP A 265 2.86 -11.31 12.79
CA ASP A 265 3.13 -12.65 12.22
C ASP A 265 4.61 -12.80 11.81
N ARG A 266 5.21 -11.77 11.21
CA ARG A 266 6.62 -11.79 10.82
C ARG A 266 7.56 -11.70 12.02
N LEU A 267 7.21 -10.87 13.01
CA LEU A 267 7.96 -10.74 14.25
C LEU A 267 7.99 -12.09 14.98
N MET A 268 6.83 -12.73 15.14
CA MET A 268 6.70 -14.05 15.75
C MET A 268 7.50 -15.10 14.99
N PHE A 269 7.41 -15.15 13.65
CA PHE A 269 8.19 -16.09 12.83
C PHE A 269 9.70 -16.06 13.13
N LEU A 270 10.25 -14.87 13.36
CA LEU A 270 11.67 -14.71 13.69
C LEU A 270 11.96 -15.04 15.17
N GLN A 271 11.07 -14.62 16.09
CA GLN A 271 11.21 -14.90 17.52
C GLN A 271 11.09 -16.39 17.85
N GLU A 272 10.38 -17.17 17.03
CA GLU A 272 10.28 -18.63 17.14
C GLU A 272 11.64 -19.34 17.01
N GLN A 273 12.70 -18.67 16.52
CA GLN A 273 14.07 -19.21 16.47
C GLN A 273 14.83 -19.13 17.81
N GLY A 274 14.17 -18.67 18.87
CA GLY A 274 14.74 -18.53 20.20
C GLY A 274 15.82 -17.45 20.29
N ASP A 275 16.71 -17.60 21.27
CA ASP A 275 17.67 -16.55 21.66
C ASP A 275 18.82 -16.34 20.67
N SER A 276 18.88 -17.10 19.58
CA SER A 276 19.92 -16.98 18.54
C SER A 276 19.79 -15.70 17.69
N ILE A 277 18.63 -15.04 17.75
CA ILE A 277 18.30 -13.87 16.93
C ILE A 277 17.65 -12.80 17.80
N LYS A 278 18.21 -11.59 17.78
CA LYS A 278 17.55 -10.42 18.31
C LYS A 278 16.68 -9.78 17.24
N VAL A 279 15.39 -9.60 17.53
CA VAL A 279 14.41 -9.03 16.60
C VAL A 279 13.72 -7.84 17.26
N VAL A 280 13.55 -6.75 16.52
CA VAL A 280 12.79 -5.57 16.94
C VAL A 280 11.87 -5.12 15.81
N MET A 281 10.73 -4.53 16.19
CA MET A 281 9.77 -3.93 15.27
C MET A 281 9.66 -2.44 15.62
N LEU A 282 10.05 -1.55 14.72
CA LEU A 282 10.19 -0.12 15.00
C LEU A 282 9.60 0.75 13.88
N PRO A 283 8.84 1.81 14.21
CA PRO A 283 8.50 2.84 13.24
C PRO A 283 9.76 3.68 12.92
N ILE A 284 10.25 3.58 11.69
CA ILE A 284 11.49 4.26 11.24
C ILE A 284 11.24 5.45 10.31
N PHE A 285 10.02 5.58 9.76
CA PHE A 285 9.64 6.69 8.90
C PHE A 285 8.49 7.51 9.48
N ASP A 286 8.41 8.76 9.04
CA ASP A 286 7.20 9.57 9.24
C ASP A 286 6.06 8.96 8.41
N PRO A 287 4.93 8.55 9.03
CA PRO A 287 3.84 7.90 8.31
C PRO A 287 3.13 8.85 7.33
N THR A 288 3.30 10.17 7.46
CA THR A 288 2.81 11.13 6.46
C THR A 288 3.61 11.08 5.16
N ILE A 289 4.91 10.76 5.24
CA ILE A 289 5.83 10.65 4.10
C ILE A 289 5.80 9.23 3.53
N SER A 290 6.01 8.23 4.39
CA SER A 290 5.93 6.81 4.06
C SER A 290 4.98 6.12 5.02
N PRO A 291 3.71 5.94 4.66
CA PRO A 291 2.75 5.35 5.57
C PRO A 291 3.08 3.94 6.03
N ARG A 292 3.93 3.23 5.28
CA ARG A 292 4.47 1.94 5.69
C ARG A 292 5.79 2.24 6.34
N ASN A 293 5.69 2.62 7.60
CA ASN A 293 6.80 3.17 8.35
C ASN A 293 7.43 2.18 9.31
N VAL A 294 6.85 1.00 9.51
CA VAL A 294 7.37 0.01 10.45
C VAL A 294 8.36 -0.91 9.76
N ALA A 295 9.55 -1.02 10.35
CA ALA A 295 10.58 -1.96 9.96
C ALA A 295 10.66 -3.12 10.95
N ILE A 296 10.83 -4.32 10.42
CA ILE A 296 11.28 -5.49 11.17
C ILE A 296 12.78 -5.58 10.99
N ILE A 297 13.51 -5.44 12.10
CA ILE A 297 14.97 -5.48 12.13
C ILE A 297 15.39 -6.69 12.93
N ALA A 298 16.20 -7.55 12.33
CA ALA A 298 16.70 -8.76 12.97
C ALA A 298 18.22 -8.86 12.85
N ARG A 299 18.88 -9.37 13.89
CA ARG A 299 20.32 -9.57 13.94
C ARG A 299 20.63 -10.90 14.62
N ARG A 300 21.52 -11.69 14.02
CA ARG A 300 22.06 -12.90 14.65
C ARG A 300 23.02 -12.51 15.79
N LEU A 301 22.92 -13.19 16.93
CA LEU A 301 23.78 -12.97 18.09
C LEU A 301 25.11 -13.72 17.97
#